data_AF-A0A954F4S5-F1
#
_entry.id   AF-A0A954F4S5-F1
#
_cell.length_a   1.000
_cell.length_b   1.000
_cell.length_c   1.000
_cell.angle_alpha   90.00
_cell.angle_beta   90.00
_cell.angle_gamma   90.00
#
_symmetry.space_group_name_H-M   'P 1'
#
loop_
_entity.id
_entity.type
_entity.pdbx_description
1 polymer ?
#
loop_
_entity_poly.entity_id
_entity_poly.type
_entity_poly.pdbx_seq_one_letter_code
_entity_poly.pdbx_strand_id
1 'polypeptide(L)' 'MQAVQIHAHGGPEVLQVVDIPRPEPGPGEVLCRVLAVSVNHLDIWVRRGMPGFDVPFPRIPGCDG' A
#
# COMPACT_ATOMS: atom_id res chain seq x y z
N MET A 1 3.27 -0.03 -13.63
CA MET A 1 2.09 0.66 -13.09
C MET A 1 2.57 1.56 -11.96
N GLN A 2 1.99 2.74 -11.82
CA GLN A 2 2.30 3.60 -10.68
C GLN A 2 1.63 3.06 -9.41
N ALA A 3 2.34 3.11 -8.30
CA ALA A 3 1.86 2.76 -6.97
C ALA A 3 2.47 3.70 -5.93
N VAL A 4 1.80 3.85 -4.80
CA VAL A 4 2.41 4.46 -3.60
C VAL A 4 3.06 3.33 -2.79
N GLN A 5 4.34 3.48 -2.45
CA GLN A 5 5.06 2.56 -1.58
C GLN A 5 5.65 3.27 -0.35
N ILE A 6 5.76 2.52 0.74
CA ILE A 6 6.51 2.90 1.94
C ILE A 6 7.63 1.86 2.16
N HIS A 7 8.83 2.33 2.55
CA HIS A 7 10.00 1.50 2.84
C HIS A 7 10.34 1.44 4.33
N ALA A 8 9.72 2.31 5.13
CA ALA A 8 9.81 2.36 6.58
C ALA A 8 8.56 3.06 7.12
N HIS A 9 8.35 2.95 8.43
CA HIS A 9 7.34 3.77 9.12
C HIS A 9 7.77 5.24 9.20
N GLY A 10 6.80 6.17 9.27
CA GLY A 10 7.11 7.59 9.46
C GLY A 10 5.92 8.53 9.29
N GLY A 11 6.21 9.82 9.05
CA GLY A 11 5.27 10.84 8.61
C GLY A 11 4.98 10.77 7.10
N PRO A 12 4.13 11.64 6.54
CA PRO A 12 3.70 11.54 5.14
C PRO A 12 4.86 11.49 4.13
N GLU A 13 6.03 11.99 4.51
CA GLU A 13 7.28 11.97 3.75
C GLU A 13 7.78 10.57 3.35
N VAL A 14 7.30 9.50 4.00
CA VAL A 14 7.67 8.13 3.62
C VAL A 14 6.88 7.60 2.42
N LEU A 15 5.83 8.32 1.97
CA LEU A 15 5.01 7.93 0.82
C LEU A 15 5.73 8.28 -0.47
N GLN A 16 6.11 7.27 -1.24
CA GLN A 16 6.80 7.42 -2.50
C GLN A 16 5.93 6.92 -3.65
N VAL A 17 5.73 7.76 -4.67
CA VAL A 17 5.12 7.32 -5.93
C VAL A 17 6.21 6.67 -6.77
N VAL A 18 6.04 5.39 -7.07
CA VAL A 18 7.02 4.59 -7.80
C VAL A 18 6.35 3.85 -8.96
N ASP A 19 7.14 3.54 -9.99
CA ASP A 19 6.74 2.61 -11.05
C ASP A 19 7.18 1.19 -10.69
N ILE A 20 6.21 0.27 -10.66
CA ILE A 20 6.43 -1.16 -10.41
C ILE A 20 5.89 -2.02 -11.54
N PRO A 21 6.37 -3.27 -11.70
CA PRO A 21 5.76 -4.21 -12.64
C PRO A 21 4.26 -4.36 -12.38
N ARG A 22 3.48 -4.55 -13.46
CA ARG A 22 2.06 -4.87 -13.33
C ARG A 22 1.95 -6.31 -12.77
N PRO A 23 1.16 -6.56 -11.72
CA PRO A 23 0.99 -7.91 -11.20
C PRO A 23 0.22 -8.79 -12.18
N GLU A 24 0.54 -10.08 -12.17
CA GLU A 24 -0.18 -11.12 -12.91
C GLU A 24 -1.02 -11.93 -11.91
N PRO A 25 -2.34 -12.09 -12.11
CA PRO A 25 -3.18 -12.84 -11.20
C PRO A 25 -2.88 -14.34 -11.29
N GLY A 26 -2.81 -15.01 -10.14
CA GLY A 26 -2.73 -16.47 -10.06
C GLY A 26 -4.08 -17.18 -10.22
N PRO A 27 -4.12 -18.52 -10.14
CA PRO A 27 -5.37 -19.27 -10.17
C PRO A 27 -6.34 -18.84 -9.06
N GLY A 28 -7.56 -18.42 -9.44
CA GLY A 28 -8.59 -17.96 -8.51
C GLY A 28 -8.51 -16.48 -8.12
N GLU A 29 -7.51 -15.75 -8.61
CA GLU A 29 -7.38 -14.31 -8.38
C GLU A 29 -7.92 -13.49 -9.57
N VAL A 30 -8.27 -12.23 -9.31
CA VAL A 30 -8.67 -11.28 -10.34
C VAL A 30 -7.76 -10.06 -10.31
N LEU A 31 -7.46 -9.51 -11.49
CA LEU A 31 -6.68 -8.28 -11.60
C LEU A 31 -7.60 -7.08 -11.75
N CYS A 32 -7.70 -6.27 -10.70
CA CYS A 32 -8.50 -5.05 -10.69
C CYS A 32 -7.69 -3.84 -11.17
N ARG A 33 -8.24 -3.06 -12.11
CA ARG A 33 -7.74 -1.71 -12.40
C ARG A 33 -8.37 -0.73 -11.43
N VAL A 34 -7.62 -0.36 -10.40
CA VAL A 34 -8.02 0.62 -9.39
C VAL A 34 -8.22 1.99 -10.04
N LEU A 35 -9.46 2.52 -10.02
CA LEU A 35 -9.80 3.85 -10.53
C LEU A 35 -9.87 4.89 -9.40
N ALA A 36 -10.26 4.45 -8.21
CA ALA A 36 -10.33 5.24 -7.00
C ALA A 36 -10.07 4.33 -5.80
N VAL A 37 -9.62 4.93 -4.70
CA VAL A 37 -9.48 4.30 -3.38
C VAL A 37 -9.97 5.30 -2.34
N SER A 38 -10.29 4.83 -1.15
CA SER A 38 -10.52 5.74 -0.02
C SER A 38 -9.25 5.93 0.81
N VAL A 39 -9.29 6.87 1.75
CA VAL A 39 -8.24 7.06 2.75
C VAL A 39 -8.89 6.92 4.11
N ASN A 40 -8.48 5.89 4.83
CA ASN A 40 -8.98 5.55 6.16
C ASN A 40 -7.99 5.96 7.25
N HIS A 41 -8.46 6.06 8.48
CA HIS A 41 -7.57 6.25 9.63
C HIS A 41 -6.58 5.09 9.80
N LEU A 42 -6.98 3.88 9.40
CA LEU A 42 -6.12 2.70 9.43
C LEU A 42 -4.86 2.90 8.59
N ASP A 43 -4.95 3.56 7.43
CA ASP A 43 -3.80 3.84 6.58
C ASP A 43 -2.76 4.71 7.30
N ILE A 44 -3.23 5.66 8.10
CA ILE A 44 -2.37 6.53 8.91
C ILE A 44 -1.66 5.71 10.00
N TRP A 45 -2.37 4.83 10.68
CA TRP A 45 -1.82 4.01 11.76
C TRP A 45 -0.78 3.02 11.23
N VAL A 46 -1.10 2.31 10.15
CA VAL A 46 -0.18 1.36 9.51
C VAL A 46 1.07 2.08 9.00
N ARG A 47 0.92 3.25 8.35
CA ARG A 47 2.05 4.05 7.86
C ARG A 47 2.95 4.56 9.00
N ARG A 48 2.37 5.02 10.11
CA ARG A 48 3.13 5.47 11.30
C ARG A 48 3.78 4.34 12.07
N GLY A 49 3.29 3.11 11.90
CA GLY A 49 3.65 1.97 12.73
C GLY A 49 2.65 1.82 13.88
N MET A 50 2.15 0.60 14.06
CA MET A 50 1.18 0.25 15.08
C MET A 50 1.81 -0.76 16.05
N PRO A 51 1.81 -0.49 17.37
CA PRO A 51 2.41 -1.40 18.34
C PRO A 51 1.83 -2.82 18.24
N GLY A 52 2.71 -3.82 18.19
CA GLY A 52 2.31 -5.23 18.07
C GLY A 52 1.90 -5.67 16.67
N PHE A 53 2.08 -4.84 15.65
CA PHE A 53 1.76 -5.17 14.26
C PHE A 53 2.91 -4.83 13.32
N ASP A 54 3.74 -5.84 13.05
CA ASP A 54 4.84 -5.72 12.09
C ASP A 54 4.31 -5.86 10.67
N VAL A 55 4.69 -4.93 9.80
CA VAL A 55 4.39 -4.97 8.37
C VAL A 55 5.67 -5.17 7.56
N PRO A 56 5.66 -6.06 6.55
CA PRO A 56 6.81 -6.22 5.67
C PRO A 56 6.96 -4.98 4.77
N PHE A 57 8.21 -4.62 4.50
CA PHE A 57 8.58 -3.55 3.56
C PHE A 57 9.31 -4.13 2.33
N PRO A 58 9.22 -3.49 1.15
CA PRO A 58 8.35 -2.35 0.84
C PRO A 58 6.87 -2.73 0.80
N ARG A 59 5.99 -1.78 1.13
CA ARG A 59 4.54 -1.99 1.20
C ARG A 59 3.77 -0.97 0.39
N ILE A 60 2.75 -1.43 -0.33
CA ILE A 60 1.69 -0.58 -0.89
C ILE A 60 0.58 -0.45 0.18
N PRO A 61 0.31 0.76 0.73
CA PRO A 61 -0.75 0.98 1.70
C PRO A 61 -2.13 1.08 1.02
N GLY A 62 -3.21 1.10 1.81
CA GLY A 62 -4.60 1.05 1.35
C GLY A 62 -5.30 -0.22 1.86
N CYS A 63 -6.57 -0.08 2.24
CA CYS A 63 -7.40 -1.20 2.73
C CYS A 63 -8.70 -1.40 1.94
N ASP A 64 -8.93 -0.63 0.88
CA ASP A 64 -10.17 -0.66 0.08
C ASP A 64 -10.00 0.06 -1.28
N GLY A 65 -10.86 -0.33 -2.23
CA GLY A 65 -10.86 0.14 -3.63
C GLY A 65 -11.63 -0.79 -4.55
#